data_AF-A0A072TLF3-F1
#
_entry.id   AF-A0A072TLF3-F1
#
_cell.length_a   1.000
_cell.length_b   1.000
_cell.length_c   1.000
_cell.angle_alpha   90.00
_cell.angle_beta   90.00
_cell.angle_gamma   90.00
#
_symmetry.space_group_name_H-M   'P 1'
#
loop_
_entity.id
_entity.type
_entity.pdbx_description
1 polymer ?
#
loop_
_entity_poly.entity_id
_entity_poly.type
_entity_poly.pdbx_seq_one_letter_code
_entity_poly.pdbx_strand_id
1 'polypeptide(L)' 'MYGPCEKPSRLFNGICIGHSGNKQCEFLCQEGEYLLRGSCQMKTCVCYVC' A
#
# COMPACT_ATOMS: atom_id res chain seq x y z
N MET A 1 -14.09 14.22 11.04
CA MET A 1 -13.73 13.93 9.64
C MET A 1 -12.83 12.71 9.65
N TYR A 2 -13.37 11.52 9.36
CA TYR A 2 -12.53 10.35 9.13
C TYR A 2 -11.90 10.59 7.74
N GLY A 3 -10.59 10.81 7.70
CA GLY A 3 -9.87 10.92 6.43
C GLY A 3 -10.02 9.64 5.60
N PRO A 4 -9.63 9.64 4.32
CA PRO A 4 -9.64 8.41 3.54
C PRO A 4 -8.81 7.35 4.28
N CYS A 5 -9.42 6.20 4.56
CA CYS A 5 -8.74 5.07 5.19
C CYS A 5 -7.67 4.44 4.29
N GLU A 6 -7.45 5.00 3.11
CA GLU A 6 -6.56 4.54 2.07
C GLU A 6 -5.75 5.72 1.53
N LYS A 7 -4.45 5.52 1.37
CA LYS A 7 -3.52 6.45 0.73
C LYS A 7 -2.59 5.68 -0.21
N PRO A 8 -2.18 6.25 -1.35
CA PRO A 8 -1.13 5.63 -2.16
C PRO A 8 0.17 5.54 -1.36
N SER A 9 0.91 4.44 -1.53
CA SER A 9 2.23 4.32 -0.92
C SER A 9 3.20 5.33 -1.53
N ARG A 10 3.95 6.02 -0.67
CA ARG A 10 5.03 6.94 -1.01
C ARG A 10 6.35 6.21 -1.27
N LEU A 11 6.49 5.00 -0.74
CA LEU A 11 7.73 4.20 -0.81
C LEU A 11 7.69 3.14 -1.92
N PHE A 12 6.49 2.76 -2.37
CA PHE A 12 6.37 1.81 -3.49
C PHE A 12 6.67 2.51 -4.81
N ASN A 13 7.84 2.24 -5.36
CA ASN A 13 8.23 2.75 -6.68
C ASN A 13 8.17 1.61 -7.70
N GLY A 14 7.10 1.57 -8.50
CA GLY A 14 6.89 0.52 -9.50
C GLY A 14 5.43 0.22 -9.78
N ILE A 15 5.21 -0.80 -10.60
CA ILE A 15 3.87 -1.26 -10.98
C ILE A 15 3.46 -2.42 -10.05
N CYS A 16 2.40 -2.22 -9.28
CA CYS A 16 1.91 -3.19 -8.31
C CYS A 16 1.06 -4.26 -9.02
N ILE A 17 1.69 -5.36 -9.45
CA ILE A 17 1.01 -6.43 -10.20
C ILE A 17 1.25 -7.79 -9.54
N GLY A 18 0.18 -8.58 -9.48
CA GLY A 18 0.21 -9.96 -9.03
C GLY A 18 0.49 -10.11 -7.54
N HIS A 19 0.66 -11.36 -7.11
CA HIS A 19 0.80 -11.71 -5.69
C HIS A 19 2.10 -11.14 -5.08
N SER A 20 3.21 -11.17 -5.83
CA SER A 20 4.49 -10.62 -5.36
C SER A 20 4.45 -9.11 -5.16
N GLY A 21 3.82 -8.36 -6.09
CA GLY A 21 3.63 -6.92 -5.94
C GLY A 21 2.75 -6.58 -4.73
N ASN A 22 1.71 -7.39 -4.48
CA ASN A 22 0.82 -7.20 -3.35
C ASN A 22 1.56 -7.38 -2.01
N LYS A 23 2.37 -8.43 -1.88
CA LYS A 23 3.21 -8.65 -0.68
C LYS A 23 4.25 -7.55 -0.47
N GLN A 24 4.89 -7.08 -1.53
CA GLN A 24 5.85 -5.99 -1.43
C GLN A 24 5.16 -4.68 -1.02
N CYS A 25 3.98 -4.42 -1.55
CA CYS A 25 3.14 -3.29 -1.15
C CYS A 25 2.75 -3.37 0.33
N GLU A 26 2.24 -4.51 0.77
CA GLU A 26 1.88 -4.75 2.18
C GLU A 26 3.05 -4.53 3.11
N PHE A 27 4.21 -5.12 2.81
CA PHE A 27 5.43 -4.95 3.57
C PHE A 27 5.86 -3.48 3.66
N LEU A 28 5.86 -2.74 2.54
CA LEU A 28 6.25 -1.33 2.53
C LEU A 28 5.25 -0.44 3.28
N CYS A 29 3.96 -0.73 3.18
CA CYS A 29 2.94 0.00 3.93
C CYS A 29 3.07 -0.22 5.44
N GLN A 30 3.34 -1.45 5.87
CA GLN A 30 3.49 -1.80 7.29
C GLN A 30 4.83 -1.34 7.86
N GLU A 31 5.94 -1.75 7.27
CA GLU A 31 7.28 -1.51 7.81
C GLU A 31 7.85 -0.15 7.42
N GLY A 32 7.55 0.31 6.21
CA GLY A 32 8.10 1.56 5.68
C GLY A 32 7.27 2.80 6.06
N GLU A 33 5.95 2.67 6.10
CA GLU A 33 5.05 3.78 6.40
C GLU A 33 4.28 3.66 7.73
N TYR A 34 4.46 2.57 8.47
CA TYR A 34 3.83 2.32 9.78
C TYR A 34 2.30 2.32 9.73
N LEU A 35 1.74 1.63 8.73
CA LEU A 35 0.30 1.56 8.46
C LEU A 35 -0.23 0.13 8.66
N LEU A 36 -1.56 -0.04 8.65
CA LEU A 36 -2.18 -1.31 9.01
C LEU A 36 -1.96 -2.40 7.96
N ARG A 37 -2.16 -2.06 6.68
CA ARG A 37 -2.00 -3.00 5.56
C ARG A 37 -1.73 -2.27 4.26
N GLY A 38 -1.32 -2.99 3.23
CA GLY A 38 -1.16 -2.48 1.87
C GLY A 38 -1.75 -3.43 0.85
N SER A 39 -2.28 -2.91 -0.26
CA SER A 39 -2.70 -3.74 -1.38
C SER A 39 -2.51 -3.07 -2.75
N CYS A 40 -2.28 -3.89 -3.77
CA CYS A 40 -2.29 -3.44 -5.17
C CYS A 40 -3.71 -3.14 -5.65
N GLN A 41 -3.99 -1.86 -5.94
CA GLN A 41 -5.20 -1.42 -6.63
C GLN A 41 -4.84 -0.74 -7.95
N MET A 42 -5.45 -1.14 -9.06
CA MET A 42 -5.24 -0.54 -10.39
C MET A 42 -3.76 -0.37 -10.76
N LYS A 43 -2.92 -1.36 -10.43
CA LYS A 43 -1.45 -1.34 -10.63
C LYS A 43 -0.67 -0.36 -9.74
N THR A 44 -1.31 0.21 -8.73
CA THR A 44 -0.72 1.11 -7.72
C THR A 44 -0.78 0.47 -6.35
N CYS A 45 0.25 0.69 -5.54
CA CYS A 45 0.24 0.26 -4.15
C CYS A 45 -0.55 1.26 -3.29
N VAL A 46 -1.57 0.78 -2.59
CA VAL A 46 -2.43 1.56 -1.69
C VAL A 46 -2.27 1.03 -0.28
N CYS A 47 -1.89 1.91 0.64
CA CYS A 47 -1.80 1.62 2.06
C CYS A 47 -3.05 2.04 2.81
N TYR A 48 -3.43 1.28 3.83
CA TYR A 48 -4.61 1.53 4.63
C TYR A 48 -4.26 1.96 6.06
N VAL A 49 -4.94 2.99 6.54
CA VAL A 49 -4.71 3.62 7.85
C VAL A 49 -5.84 3.34 8.85
N CYS A 50 -6.91 2.68 8.38
CA CYS A 50 -7.99 2.04 9.13
C CYS A 50 -8.30 0.69 8.44
#